data_AF-A0A183E958-F1
#
_entry.id   AF-A0A183E958-F1
#
_cell.length_a   1.000
_cell.length_b   1.000
_cell.length_c   1.000
_cell.angle_alpha   90.00
_cell.angle_beta   90.00
_cell.angle_gamma   90.00
#
_symmetry.space_group_name_H-M   'P 1'
#
loop_
_entity.id
_entity.type
_entity.pdbx_description
1 polymer ?
#
loop_
_entity_poly.entity_id
_entity_poly.type
_entity_poly.pdbx_seq_one_letter_code
_entity_poly.pdbx_strand_id
1 'polypeptide(L)'
;MFNLRRSLNDLQLFHDFPKPLPRREVNKDPAGELLIEFFDYYSRFDFTENAISIKRGTVFSRTELSERAQNFKLFIEDPFSELTACPTVKRLDNLQKIQQAFTNARNSFLGFCAKGPFLSNIHG
;
A
#
# COMPACT_ATOMS: atom_id res chain seq x y z
N MET A 1 10.35 0.37 -17.36
CA MET A 1 11.05 -0.17 -18.54
C MET A 1 12.22 -1.04 -18.07
N PHE A 2 12.01 -2.34 -17.83
CA PHE A 2 13.06 -3.29 -17.42
C PHE A 2 13.73 -4.06 -18.59
N ASN A 3 13.38 -3.75 -19.84
CA ASN A 3 14.04 -4.33 -21.03
C ASN A 3 15.31 -3.58 -21.46
N LEU A 4 16.04 -2.97 -20.52
CA LEU A 4 17.38 -2.49 -20.83
C LEU A 4 18.28 -3.72 -20.86
N ARG A 5 18.75 -4.13 -22.05
CA ARG A 5 19.81 -5.14 -22.20
C ARG A 5 21.10 -4.55 -21.60
N ARG A 6 21.25 -4.62 -20.28
CA ARG A 6 22.51 -4.32 -19.59
C ARG A 6 23.38 -5.56 -19.62
N SER A 7 24.65 -5.38 -19.91
CA SER A 7 25.62 -6.46 -19.77
C SER A 7 25.68 -6.90 -18.31
N LEU A 8 25.98 -8.17 -18.05
CA LEU A 8 26.30 -8.62 -16.68
C LEU A 8 27.45 -7.80 -16.08
N ASN A 9 28.35 -7.28 -16.93
CA ASN A 9 29.44 -6.42 -16.52
C ASN A 9 28.98 -5.02 -16.06
N ASP A 10 27.76 -4.59 -16.43
CA ASP A 10 27.17 -3.32 -16.00
C ASP A 10 26.36 -3.47 -14.70
N LEU A 11 26.29 -4.69 -14.16
CA LEU A 11 25.54 -5.00 -12.95
C LEU A 11 26.33 -4.51 -11.74
N GLN A 12 26.03 -3.29 -11.30
CA GLN A 12 26.54 -2.76 -10.04
C GLN A 12 25.79 -3.39 -8.85
N LEU A 13 26.07 -4.68 -8.60
CA LEU A 13 25.49 -5.46 -7.49
C LEU A 13 25.76 -4.84 -6.11
N PHE A 14 26.85 -4.08 -6.00
CA PHE A 14 27.34 -3.48 -4.76
C PHE A 14 27.59 -1.97 -4.95
N HIS A 15 26.68 -1.26 -5.60
CA HIS A 15 26.76 0.20 -5.53
C HIS A 15 26.57 0.62 -4.07
N ASP A 16 27.59 1.23 -3.49
CA ASP A 16 27.45 1.87 -2.20
C ASP A 16 26.31 2.89 -2.30
N PHE A 17 25.25 2.70 -1.53
CA PHE A 17 24.21 3.73 -1.42
C PHE A 17 24.88 5.06 -1.09
N PRO A 18 24.40 6.19 -1.63
CA PRO A 18 24.93 7.49 -1.27
C PRO A 18 24.90 7.61 0.26
N LYS A 19 26.10 7.69 0.86
CA LYS A 19 26.29 7.86 2.30
C LYS A 19 26.45 9.36 2.56
N PRO A 20 25.70 9.93 3.53
CA PRO A 20 24.65 9.31 4.30
C PRO A 20 23.36 9.15 3.48
N LEU A 21 22.58 8.10 3.79
CA LEU A 21 21.20 8.03 3.32
C LEU A 21 20.45 9.31 3.75
N PRO A 22 19.47 9.79 2.96
CA PRO A 22 18.64 10.92 3.35
C PRO A 22 18.10 10.71 4.77
N ARG A 23 18.31 11.70 5.65
CA ARG A 23 17.81 11.62 7.03
C ARG A 23 16.29 11.63 6.98
N ARG A 24 15.67 10.52 7.34
CA ARG A 24 14.24 10.44 7.64
C ARG A 24 14.06 10.56 9.14
N GLU A 25 13.12 11.40 9.55
CA GLU A 25 12.68 11.40 10.94
C GLU A 25 12.04 10.05 11.25
N VAL A 26 12.44 9.44 12.37
CA VAL A 26 11.87 8.19 12.83
C VAL A 26 10.57 8.53 13.55
N ASN A 27 9.45 8.05 13.02
CA ASN A 27 8.17 8.13 13.71
C ASN A 27 8.27 7.34 15.04
N LYS A 28 7.80 7.95 16.14
CA LYS A 28 7.88 7.41 17.51
C LYS A 28 6.51 7.00 18.07
N ASP A 29 5.50 6.97 17.22
CA ASP A 29 4.14 6.69 17.61
C ASP A 29 4.01 5.21 18.01
N PRO A 30 3.21 4.89 19.03
CA PRO A 30 2.93 3.51 19.40
C PRO A 30 2.36 2.71 18.22
N ALA A 31 2.69 1.42 18.16
CA ALA A 31 2.16 0.53 17.12
C ALA A 31 0.61 0.53 17.07
N GLY A 32 -0.05 0.73 18.22
CA GLY A 32 -1.51 0.85 18.27
C GLY A 32 -2.05 2.09 17.57
N GLU A 33 -1.36 3.24 17.70
CA GLU A 33 -1.73 4.47 17.01
C GLU A 33 -1.49 4.32 15.50
N LEU A 34 -0.33 3.80 15.10
CA LEU A 34 -0.02 3.51 13.69
C LEU A 34 -1.05 2.55 13.05
N LEU A 35 -1.55 1.57 13.80
CA LEU A 35 -2.58 0.65 13.32
C LEU A 35 -3.93 1.36 13.12
N ILE A 36 -4.32 2.23 14.04
CA ILE A 36 -5.55 3.02 13.92
C ILE A 36 -5.44 3.98 12.72
N GLU A 37 -4.32 4.67 12.59
CA GLU A 37 -4.04 5.55 11.45
C GLU A 37 -4.01 4.80 10.13
N PHE A 38 -3.49 3.57 10.11
CA PHE A 38 -3.53 2.71 8.94
C PHE A 38 -4.98 2.43 8.48
N PHE A 39 -5.88 2.09 9.40
CA PHE A 39 -7.29 1.88 9.06
C PHE A 39 -7.98 3.18 8.65
N ASP A 40 -7.72 4.28 9.35
CA ASP A 40 -8.31 5.58 9.03
C ASP A 40 -7.84 6.11 7.66
N TYR A 41 -6.55 5.97 7.35
CA TYR A 41 -5.99 6.33 6.05
C TYR A 41 -6.64 5.53 4.91
N TYR A 42 -6.61 4.19 4.99
CA TYR A 42 -7.12 3.35 3.90
C TYR A 42 -8.65 3.31 3.82
N SER A 43 -9.37 3.72 4.86
CA SER A 43 -10.83 3.94 4.78
C SER A 43 -11.21 5.14 3.90
N ARG A 44 -10.31 6.12 3.76
CA ARG A 44 -10.51 7.35 2.97
C ARG A 44 -9.69 7.36 1.67
N PHE A 45 -8.84 6.36 1.48
CA PHE A 45 -7.95 6.29 0.34
C PHE A 45 -8.72 6.09 -0.97
N ASP A 46 -8.43 6.93 -1.96
CA ASP A 46 -9.03 6.85 -3.28
C ASP A 46 -8.27 5.87 -4.16
N PHE A 47 -8.70 4.61 -4.12
CA PHE A 47 -8.18 3.53 -4.97
C PHE A 47 -8.52 3.69 -6.46
N THR A 48 -9.45 4.57 -6.82
CA THR A 48 -9.88 4.78 -8.21
C THR A 48 -8.94 5.70 -8.96
N GLU A 49 -8.36 6.68 -8.27
CA GLU A 49 -7.42 7.65 -8.84
C GLU A 49 -5.95 7.36 -8.47
N ASN A 50 -5.70 6.68 -7.34
CA ASN A 50 -4.34 6.48 -6.84
C ASN A 50 -3.87 5.02 -6.89
N ALA A 51 -2.59 4.84 -7.18
CA ALA A 51 -1.84 3.60 -7.11
C ALA A 51 -0.76 3.69 -6.01
N ILE A 52 -0.41 2.55 -5.43
CA ILE A 52 0.55 2.49 -4.30
C ILE A 52 1.89 1.96 -4.82
N SER A 53 3.00 2.61 -4.46
CA SER A 53 4.35 2.11 -4.78
C SER A 53 5.28 2.20 -3.56
N ILE A 54 5.71 1.03 -3.09
CA ILE A 54 6.75 0.93 -2.06
C ILE A 54 8.12 1.30 -2.65
N LYS A 55 8.37 0.94 -3.92
CA LYS A 55 9.62 1.27 -4.63
C LYS A 55 9.85 2.78 -4.72
N ARG A 56 8.80 3.53 -5.02
CA ARG A 56 8.83 5.01 -5.07
C ARG A 56 8.68 5.62 -3.67
N GLY A 57 8.22 4.84 -2.69
CA GLY A 57 7.90 5.30 -1.35
C GLY A 57 6.76 6.32 -1.33
N THR A 58 5.82 6.22 -2.28
CA THR A 58 4.70 7.16 -2.44
C THR A 58 3.50 6.49 -3.10
N VAL A 59 2.36 7.18 -3.05
CA VAL A 59 1.24 6.96 -3.95
C VAL A 59 1.42 7.81 -5.21
N PHE A 60 0.85 7.38 -6.33
CA PHE A 60 0.98 8.04 -7.62
C PHE A 60 -0.30 7.93 -8.43
N SER A 61 -0.46 8.77 -9.45
CA SER A 61 -1.70 8.82 -10.23
C SER A 61 -1.85 7.57 -11.08
N ARG A 62 -3.06 7.01 -11.13
CA ARG A 62 -3.38 5.89 -12.03
C ARG A 62 -3.32 6.27 -13.50
N THR A 63 -3.33 7.55 -13.84
CA THR A 63 -3.06 8.03 -15.20
C THR A 63 -1.64 7.72 -15.68
N GLU A 64 -0.70 7.44 -14.76
CA GLU A 64 0.66 7.02 -15.11
C GLU A 64 0.74 5.52 -15.45
N LEU A 65 -0.31 4.74 -15.20
CA LEU A 65 -0.35 3.31 -15.48
C LEU A 65 -0.58 3.05 -16.97
N SER A 66 -0.01 1.96 -17.47
CA SER A 66 -0.35 1.44 -18.81
C SER A 66 -1.84 1.08 -18.89
N GLU A 67 -2.43 1.11 -20.09
CA GLU A 67 -3.84 0.76 -20.33
C GLU A 67 -4.22 -0.60 -19.71
N ARG A 68 -3.31 -1.59 -19.82
CA ARG A 68 -3.52 -2.90 -19.22
C ARG A 68 -3.62 -2.82 -17.69
N ALA A 69 -2.77 -2.02 -17.05
CA ALA A 69 -2.75 -1.86 -15.61
C ALA A 69 -3.92 -1.04 -15.07
N GLN A 70 -4.47 -0.11 -15.87
CA GLN A 70 -5.66 0.66 -15.50
C GLN A 70 -6.91 -0.22 -15.30
N ASN A 71 -6.94 -1.43 -15.87
CA ASN A 71 -8.06 -2.37 -15.69
C ASN A 71 -8.18 -2.96 -14.28
N PHE A 72 -7.09 -3.00 -13.49
CA PHE A 72 -7.14 -3.50 -12.11
C PHE A 72 -7.94 -2.54 -11.22
N LYS A 73 -8.74 -3.05 -10.28
CA LYS A 73 -9.53 -2.16 -9.41
C LYS A 73 -8.73 -1.65 -8.23
N LEU A 74 -7.73 -2.41 -7.80
CA LEU A 74 -6.67 -2.01 -6.87
C LEU A 74 -5.34 -2.14 -7.58
N PHE A 75 -4.45 -1.15 -7.46
CA PHE A 75 -3.10 -1.25 -7.99
C PHE A 75 -2.05 -0.97 -6.92
N ILE A 76 -1.26 -1.99 -6.62
CA ILE A 76 -0.05 -1.90 -5.81
C ILE A 76 1.11 -2.32 -6.71
N GLU A 77 2.07 -1.43 -6.97
CA GLU A 77 3.26 -1.72 -7.77
C GLU A 77 4.11 -2.78 -7.04
N ASP A 78 4.42 -3.87 -7.73
CA ASP A 78 5.44 -4.82 -7.28
C ASP A 78 6.81 -4.14 -7.40
N PRO A 79 7.61 -4.04 -6.32
CA PRO A 79 8.88 -3.32 -6.36
C PRO A 79 9.92 -3.96 -7.32
N PHE A 80 9.76 -5.23 -7.66
CA PHE A 80 10.69 -5.99 -8.51
C PHE A 80 10.15 -6.29 -9.90
N SER A 81 8.89 -5.95 -10.19
CA SER A 81 8.27 -6.17 -11.51
C SER A 81 7.47 -4.94 -11.98
N GLU A 82 7.05 -4.91 -13.25
CA GLU A 82 6.14 -3.86 -13.76
C GLU A 82 4.67 -4.22 -13.53
N LEU A 83 4.41 -5.26 -12.74
CA LEU A 83 3.08 -5.79 -12.51
C LEU A 83 2.53 -5.30 -11.16
N THR A 84 1.25 -5.56 -10.94
CA THR A 84 0.67 -5.34 -9.64
C THR A 84 0.90 -6.53 -8.71
N ALA A 85 1.18 -6.25 -7.43
CA ALA A 85 1.24 -7.25 -6.36
C ALA A 85 -0.13 -7.83 -5.99
N CYS A 86 -1.24 -7.26 -6.49
CA CYS A 86 -2.61 -7.70 -6.20
C CYS A 86 -3.42 -8.05 -7.46
N PRO A 87 -2.96 -9.00 -8.29
CA PRO A 87 -3.57 -9.29 -9.59
C PRO A 87 -4.99 -9.88 -9.50
N THR A 88 -5.45 -10.25 -8.30
CA THR A 88 -6.73 -10.93 -8.05
C THR A 88 -7.90 -9.95 -7.84
N VAL A 89 -7.66 -8.67 -7.55
CA VAL A 89 -8.71 -7.67 -7.33
C VAL A 89 -9.14 -7.04 -8.67
N LYS A 90 -9.80 -7.86 -9.49
CA LYS A 90 -10.21 -7.48 -10.86
C LYS A 90 -11.62 -6.91 -10.95
N ARG A 91 -12.46 -7.14 -9.95
CA ARG A 91 -13.87 -6.74 -9.94
C ARG A 91 -14.13 -5.65 -8.89
N LEU A 92 -15.06 -4.75 -9.20
CA LEU A 92 -15.38 -3.61 -8.34
C LEU A 92 -15.98 -4.06 -7.00
N ASP A 93 -16.78 -5.11 -6.99
CA ASP A 93 -17.37 -5.67 -5.77
C ASP A 93 -16.33 -6.20 -4.78
N ASN A 94 -15.22 -6.75 -5.28
CA ASN A 94 -14.11 -7.16 -4.42
C ASN A 94 -13.39 -5.95 -3.81
N LEU A 95 -13.21 -4.87 -4.58
CA LEU A 95 -12.67 -3.63 -4.05
C LEU A 95 -13.59 -3.03 -2.97
N GLN A 96 -14.90 -3.01 -3.21
CA GLN A 96 -15.89 -2.53 -2.25
C GLN A 96 -15.86 -3.32 -0.94
N LYS A 97 -15.70 -4.65 -0.99
CA LYS A 97 -15.52 -5.47 0.21
C LYS A 97 -14.27 -5.08 1.00
N ILE A 98 -13.16 -4.81 0.31
CA ILE A 98 -11.91 -4.34 0.94
C ILE A 98 -12.12 -2.97 1.60
N GLN A 99 -12.71 -2.01 0.88
CA GLN A 99 -13.01 -0.67 1.42
C GLN A 99 -13.96 -0.73 2.61
N GLN A 100 -14.98 -1.60 2.56
CA GLN A 100 -15.89 -1.82 3.67
C GLN A 100 -15.17 -2.41 4.88
N ALA A 101 -14.23 -3.34 4.68
CA ALA A 101 -13.43 -3.91 5.76
C ALA A 101 -12.58 -2.84 6.47
N PHE A 102 -11.92 -1.95 5.71
CA PHE A 102 -11.20 -0.81 6.27
C PHE A 102 -12.12 0.15 7.04
N THR A 103 -13.29 0.46 6.48
CA THR A 103 -14.29 1.32 7.13
C THR A 103 -14.80 0.71 8.44
N ASN A 104 -15.08 -0.59 8.46
CA ASN A 104 -15.54 -1.30 9.65
C ASN A 104 -14.46 -1.36 10.74
N ALA A 105 -13.21 -1.63 10.34
CA ALA A 105 -12.08 -1.63 11.26
C ALA A 105 -11.88 -0.24 11.89
N ARG A 106 -11.84 0.81 11.06
CA ARG A 106 -11.78 2.21 11.51
C ARG A 106 -12.90 2.52 12.51
N ASN A 107 -14.14 2.20 12.18
CA ASN A 107 -15.29 2.52 13.02
C ASN A 107 -15.29 1.73 14.35
N SER A 108 -14.67 0.55 14.40
CA SER A 108 -14.51 -0.20 15.65
C SER A 108 -13.61 0.53 16.66
N PHE A 109 -12.63 1.32 16.18
CA PHE A 109 -11.68 2.06 17.02
C PHE A 109 -12.01 3.56 17.18
N LEU A 110 -12.58 4.20 16.16
CA LEU A 110 -12.82 5.65 16.09
C LEU A 110 -14.30 6.03 15.94
N GLY A 111 -15.20 5.06 15.75
CA GLY A 111 -16.63 5.32 15.58
C GLY A 111 -17.31 5.75 16.88
N PHE A 112 -18.54 6.28 16.77
CA PHE A 112 -19.32 6.72 17.94
C PHE A 112 -19.57 5.61 18.97
N CYS A 113 -19.60 4.35 18.52
CA CYS A 113 -19.74 3.15 19.34
C CYS A 113 -18.42 2.40 19.56
N ALA A 114 -17.27 3.04 19.32
CA ALA A 114 -15.97 2.42 19.50
C ALA A 114 -15.83 1.87 20.91
N LYS A 115 -15.43 0.60 21.01
CA LYS A 115 -15.17 -0.08 22.28
C LYS A 115 -13.78 -0.69 22.19
N GLY A 116 -13.02 -0.60 23.27
CA GLY A 116 -11.78 -1.35 23.38
C GLY A 116 -12.07 -2.85 23.15
N PRO A 117 -11.22 -3.57 22.40
CA PRO A 117 -11.42 -4.99 22.19
C PRO A 117 -11.39 -5.70 23.55
N PHE A 118 -12.47 -6.38 23.91
CA PHE A 118 -12.47 -7.26 25.07
C PHE A 118 -11.75 -8.55 24.72
N LEU A 119 -10.85 -9.02 25.58
CA LEU A 119 -10.11 -10.27 25.39
C LEU A 119 -11.04 -11.49 25.19
N SER A 120 -12.27 -11.43 25.73
CA SER A 120 -13.31 -12.43 25.53
C SER A 120 -13.78 -12.60 24.08
N ASN A 121 -13.52 -11.61 23.22
CA ASN A 121 -13.99 -11.60 21.83
C ASN A 121 -12.93 -12.15 20.85
N ILE A 122 -11.79 -12.63 21.34
CA ILE A 122 -10.62 -13.06 20.54
C ILE A 122 -10.47 -14.59 20.53
N HIS A 123 -11.57 -15.33 20.65
CA HIS A 123 -11.58 -16.79 20.51
C HIS A 123 -12.10 -17.17 19.12
N GLY A 124 -11.21 -17.75 18.31
CA GLY A 124 -11.54 -18.45 17.07
C GLY A 124 -11.74 -19.93 17.30
#